data_AF-A0A059LGI8-F1
#
_entry.id   AF-A0A059LGI8-F1
#
_cell.length_a   1.000
_cell.length_b   1.000
_cell.length_c   1.000
_cell.angle_alpha   90.00
_cell.angle_beta   90.00
_cell.angle_gamma   90.00
#
_symmetry.space_group_name_H-M   'P 1'
#
loop_
_entity.id
_entity.type
_entity.pdbx_description
1 polymer ?
#
loop_
_entity_poly.entity_id
_entity_poly.type
_entity_poly.pdbx_seq_one_letter_code
_entity_poly.pdbx_strand_id
1 'polypeptide(L)'
;MAFQRALWAVLATLVASSAAMMPKMDNSMYNRKEKTPQLPLDHPRLVRARGAGPHDPEQVRPMLHLSFDGPGSVVVTWVTHPYEDYSLMESSRSLHSCDALSSLGLESAVEWGLSPDALVDSSTSSTPVRCYTYDGYVSGALHKASLGGPRAPL
;
A
#
# COMPACT_ATOMS: atom_id res chain seq x y z
N MET A 1 29.97 40.05 29.65
CA MET A 1 29.64 40.29 28.22
C MET A 1 30.69 39.75 27.23
N ALA A 2 31.97 39.61 27.59
CA ALA A 2 32.99 39.09 26.65
C ALA A 2 32.79 37.60 26.26
N PHE A 3 32.32 36.77 27.20
CA PHE A 3 32.17 35.32 26.99
C PHE A 3 31.09 34.95 25.96
N GLN A 4 29.99 35.70 25.92
CA GLN A 4 28.87 35.45 25.00
C GLN A 4 29.24 35.76 23.54
N ARG A 5 30.10 36.77 23.32
CA ARG A 5 30.61 37.10 21.97
C ARG A 5 31.57 36.04 21.43
N ALA A 6 32.37 35.43 22.30
CA ALA A 6 33.26 34.33 21.91
C ALA A 6 32.48 33.06 21.50
N LEU A 7 31.39 32.73 22.20
CA LEU A 7 30.55 31.57 21.88
C LEU A 7 29.87 31.69 20.51
N TRP A 8 29.36 32.88 20.16
CA TRP A 8 28.76 33.13 18.84
C TRP A 8 29.76 33.05 17.69
N ALA A 9 31.00 33.49 17.91
CA ALA A 9 32.05 33.41 16.89
C ALA A 9 32.46 31.95 16.59
N VAL A 10 32.52 31.09 17.61
CA VAL A 10 32.82 29.66 17.45
C VAL A 10 31.66 28.93 16.77
N LEU A 11 30.41 29.25 17.11
CA LEU A 11 29.25 28.66 16.44
C LEU A 11 29.19 29.03 14.95
N ALA A 12 29.49 30.28 14.60
CA ALA A 12 29.50 30.76 13.21
C ALA A 12 30.60 30.10 12.37
N THR A 13 31.77 29.83 12.95
CA THR A 13 32.87 29.15 12.26
C THR A 13 32.61 27.66 12.05
N LEU A 14 31.94 26.98 12.99
CA LEU A 14 31.50 25.58 12.83
C LEU A 14 30.45 25.42 11.72
N VAL A 15 29.50 26.36 11.60
CA VAL A 15 28.49 26.34 10.52
C VAL A 15 29.13 26.59 9.15
N ALA A 16 30.08 27.53 9.05
CA ALA A 16 30.74 27.83 7.77
C ALA A 16 31.65 26.68 7.28
N SER A 17 32.24 25.90 8.18
CA SER A 17 33.09 24.75 7.85
C SER A 17 32.32 23.56 7.27
N SER A 18 31.01 23.50 7.51
CA SER A 18 30.15 22.38 7.09
C SER A 18 29.63 22.51 5.65
N ALA A 19 29.81 23.67 5.02
CA ALA A 19 29.30 23.94 3.67
C ALA A 19 30.30 23.59 2.55
N ALA A 20 31.56 23.30 2.89
CA ALA A 20 32.65 23.19 1.92
C ALA A 20 33.17 21.76 1.75
N MET A 21 32.30 20.79 1.50
CA MET A 21 32.67 19.49 0.91
C MET A 21 31.42 18.67 0.56
N MET A 22 30.52 19.23 -0.26
CA MET A 22 29.61 18.35 -0.98
C MET A 22 30.37 17.83 -2.20
N PRO A 23 30.74 16.53 -2.26
CA PRO A 23 31.31 15.96 -3.47
C PRO A 23 30.35 16.27 -4.61
N LYS A 24 30.91 16.73 -5.74
CA LYS A 24 30.19 16.88 -7.00
C LYS A 24 29.62 15.50 -7.33
N MET A 25 28.36 15.25 -6.94
CA MET A 25 27.67 14.03 -7.29
C MET A 25 27.64 14.02 -8.82
N ASP A 26 28.41 13.12 -9.42
CA ASP A 26 28.28 12.84 -10.83
C ASP A 26 26.83 12.43 -11.04
N ASN A 27 26.07 13.31 -11.68
CA ASN A 27 24.78 13.01 -12.29
C ASN A 27 25.00 12.06 -13.47
N SER A 28 25.61 10.90 -13.22
CA SER A 28 25.23 9.65 -13.87
C SER A 28 23.80 9.33 -13.39
N MET A 29 22.84 10.22 -13.66
CA MET A 29 21.93 10.06 -14.80
C MET A 29 21.43 8.63 -14.75
N TYR A 30 20.39 8.45 -13.94
CA TYR A 30 19.52 7.29 -14.00
C TYR A 30 19.28 6.97 -15.47
N ASN A 31 20.02 5.99 -15.99
CA ASN A 31 19.90 5.58 -17.38
C ASN A 31 18.66 4.69 -17.40
N ARG A 32 17.49 5.34 -17.55
CA ARG A 32 16.20 4.66 -17.61
C ARG A 32 16.30 3.70 -18.79
N LYS A 33 16.40 2.39 -18.49
CA LYS A 33 16.33 1.35 -19.51
C LYS A 33 15.13 1.65 -20.41
N GLU A 34 15.30 1.43 -21.70
CA GLU A 34 14.24 1.59 -22.68
C GLU A 34 12.96 0.94 -22.17
N LYS A 35 11.84 1.62 -22.43
CA LYS A 35 10.52 1.23 -21.93
C LYS A 35 10.27 -0.22 -22.33
N THR A 36 10.28 -1.11 -21.34
CA THR A 36 9.89 -2.51 -21.57
C THR A 36 8.47 -2.53 -22.13
N PRO A 37 8.18 -3.39 -23.12
CA PRO A 37 6.83 -3.53 -23.65
C PRO A 37 5.87 -3.86 -22.51
N GLN A 38 4.67 -3.27 -22.56
CA GLN A 38 3.62 -3.60 -21.61
C GLN A 38 3.29 -5.09 -21.75
N LEU A 39 3.08 -5.75 -20.62
CA LEU A 39 2.60 -7.13 -20.63
C LEU A 39 1.20 -7.16 -21.26
N PRO A 40 0.89 -8.16 -22.11
CA PRO A 40 -0.45 -8.28 -22.66
C PRO A 40 -1.45 -8.62 -21.55
N LEU A 41 -2.72 -8.23 -21.70
CA LEU A 41 -3.73 -8.35 -20.64
C LEU A 41 -4.02 -9.82 -20.25
N ASP A 42 -3.81 -10.75 -21.17
CA ASP A 42 -3.93 -12.19 -20.97
C ASP A 42 -2.68 -12.84 -20.34
N HIS A 43 -1.66 -12.04 -20.01
CA HIS A 43 -0.44 -12.54 -19.40
C HIS A 43 -0.74 -13.21 -18.04
N PRO A 44 -0.19 -14.40 -17.74
CA PRO A 44 -0.41 -15.13 -16.48
C PRO A 44 -0.12 -14.37 -15.16
N ARG A 45 0.54 -13.22 -15.25
CA ARG A 45 0.86 -12.34 -14.10
C ARG A 45 -0.19 -11.25 -13.85
N LEU A 46 -1.03 -10.98 -14.85
CA LEU A 46 -2.07 -9.95 -14.81
C LEU A 46 -3.47 -10.56 -14.69
N VAL A 47 -3.67 -11.76 -15.23
CA VAL A 47 -4.95 -12.47 -15.14
C VAL A 47 -5.19 -13.02 -13.75
N ARG A 48 -6.48 -13.07 -13.38
CA ARG A 48 -6.96 -13.72 -12.17
C ARG A 48 -6.52 -15.19 -12.14
N ALA A 49 -6.19 -15.70 -10.95
CA ALA A 49 -5.84 -17.11 -10.79
C ALA A 49 -7.02 -18.01 -11.21
N ARG A 50 -6.74 -19.09 -11.93
CA ARG A 50 -7.77 -20.07 -12.30
C ARG A 50 -8.36 -20.68 -11.03
N GLY A 51 -9.69 -20.60 -10.88
CA GLY A 51 -10.41 -21.12 -9.73
C GLY A 51 -10.51 -20.17 -8.53
N ALA A 52 -10.09 -18.91 -8.67
CA ALA A 52 -10.32 -17.91 -7.62
C ALA A 52 -11.83 -17.64 -7.44
N GLY A 53 -12.32 -17.75 -6.22
CA GLY A 53 -13.72 -17.47 -5.85
C GLY A 53 -14.04 -15.97 -5.84
N PRO A 54 -15.32 -15.55 -5.89
CA PRO A 54 -15.75 -14.15 -6.04
C PRO A 54 -15.32 -13.17 -4.93
N HIS A 55 -14.70 -13.62 -3.85
CA HIS A 55 -14.11 -12.74 -2.82
C HIS A 55 -12.70 -13.15 -2.41
N ASP A 56 -12.03 -13.97 -3.23
CA ASP A 56 -10.64 -14.31 -2.97
C ASP A 56 -9.76 -13.06 -3.06
N PRO A 57 -8.82 -12.86 -2.13
CA PRO A 57 -7.88 -11.74 -2.17
C PRO A 57 -7.01 -11.75 -3.43
N GLU A 58 -7.00 -10.62 -4.13
CA GLU A 58 -6.24 -10.35 -5.34
C GLU A 58 -5.26 -9.19 -5.13
N GLN A 59 -4.31 -9.07 -6.06
CA GLN A 59 -3.21 -8.09 -6.01
C GLN A 59 -2.29 -8.23 -4.79
N VAL A 60 -2.40 -9.34 -4.05
CA VAL A 60 -1.50 -9.73 -2.97
C VAL A 60 -0.27 -10.48 -3.49
N ARG A 61 -0.34 -11.04 -4.70
CA ARG A 61 0.72 -11.86 -5.31
C ARG A 61 1.02 -11.38 -6.73
N PRO A 62 2.29 -11.21 -7.14
CA PRO A 62 3.53 -11.44 -6.39
C PRO A 62 3.95 -10.29 -5.46
N MET A 63 3.20 -9.19 -5.41
CA MET A 63 3.55 -8.02 -4.63
C MET A 63 2.46 -7.73 -3.61
N LEU A 64 2.60 -8.30 -2.41
CA LEU A 64 1.82 -7.90 -1.25
C LEU A 64 2.10 -6.40 -1.04
N HIS A 65 1.08 -5.56 -1.16
CA HIS A 65 1.24 -4.14 -0.96
C HIS A 65 1.24 -3.86 0.55
N LEU A 66 2.45 -3.69 1.09
CA LEU A 66 2.72 -3.29 2.46
C LEU A 66 3.15 -1.82 2.50
N SER A 67 2.59 -1.06 3.42
CA SER A 67 3.02 0.31 3.70
C SER A 67 3.19 0.53 5.21
N PHE A 68 4.15 1.35 5.64
CA PHE A 68 4.27 1.70 7.06
C PHE A 68 3.09 2.56 7.52
N ASP A 69 2.56 2.25 8.71
CA ASP A 69 1.42 2.95 9.34
C ASP A 69 1.80 3.54 10.71
N GLY A 70 3.11 3.64 10.97
CA GLY A 70 3.70 4.16 12.22
C GLY A 70 4.78 3.24 12.78
N PRO A 71 5.39 3.61 13.92
CA PRO A 71 6.38 2.77 14.60
C PRO A 71 5.78 1.40 14.98
N GLY A 72 6.38 0.32 14.48
CA GLY A 72 5.94 -1.06 14.77
C GLY A 72 4.61 -1.45 14.13
N SER A 73 4.13 -0.71 13.11
CA SER A 73 2.88 -0.98 12.42
C SER A 73 3.07 -0.97 10.90
N VAL A 74 2.48 -1.97 10.23
CA VAL A 74 2.37 -2.00 8.77
C VAL A 74 0.93 -2.16 8.36
N VAL A 75 0.58 -1.63 7.21
CA VAL A 75 -0.73 -1.77 6.59
C VAL A 75 -0.63 -2.73 5.43
N VAL A 76 -1.57 -3.67 5.40
CA VAL A 76 -1.82 -4.58 4.29
C VAL A 76 -3.02 -4.05 3.52
N THR A 77 -2.88 -3.94 2.21
CA THR A 77 -3.99 -3.60 1.30
C THR A 77 -4.16 -4.67 0.24
N TRP A 78 -5.40 -5.05 -0.04
CA TRP A 78 -5.75 -6.02 -1.07
C TRP A 78 -7.07 -5.65 -1.75
N VAL A 79 -7.35 -6.30 -2.87
CA VAL A 79 -8.62 -6.16 -3.60
C VAL A 79 -9.36 -7.49 -3.60
N THR A 80 -10.67 -7.48 -3.47
CA THR A 80 -11.52 -8.63 -3.83
C THR A 80 -12.44 -8.23 -4.97
N HIS A 81 -12.75 -9.16 -5.87
CA HIS A 81 -13.49 -8.83 -7.09
C HIS A 81 -14.78 -9.65 -7.18
N PRO A 82 -15.98 -9.02 -7.20
CA PRO A 82 -17.28 -9.70 -7.04
C PRO A 82 -17.73 -10.48 -8.29
N TYR A 83 -16.81 -10.91 -9.16
CA TYR A 83 -17.03 -11.19 -10.59
C TYR A 83 -18.04 -12.31 -10.93
N GLU A 84 -18.60 -13.01 -9.93
CA GLU A 84 -19.58 -14.07 -10.16
C GLU A 84 -20.99 -13.73 -9.67
N ASP A 85 -21.19 -12.58 -9.01
CA ASP A 85 -22.53 -12.08 -8.75
C ASP A 85 -22.98 -11.30 -9.98
N TYR A 86 -23.57 -12.00 -10.95
CA TYR A 86 -24.09 -11.41 -12.20
C TYR A 86 -24.99 -10.18 -11.95
N SER A 87 -25.68 -10.14 -10.80
CA SER A 87 -26.49 -9.00 -10.36
C SER A 87 -25.65 -7.76 -10.03
N LEU A 88 -24.46 -7.96 -9.45
CA LEU A 88 -23.48 -6.91 -9.19
C LEU A 88 -22.76 -6.47 -10.48
N MET A 89 -22.59 -7.36 -11.46
CA MET A 89 -21.96 -7.03 -12.74
C MET A 89 -22.88 -6.21 -13.67
N GLU A 90 -24.20 -6.43 -13.64
CA GLU A 90 -25.15 -5.55 -14.33
C GLU A 90 -25.26 -4.19 -13.64
N SER A 91 -25.28 -4.19 -12.30
CA SER A 91 -25.27 -2.94 -11.53
C SER A 91 -23.91 -2.24 -11.54
N SER A 92 -22.80 -2.92 -11.90
CA SER A 92 -21.44 -2.36 -12.05
C SER A 92 -21.35 -1.25 -13.10
N ARG A 93 -22.35 -1.15 -13.97
CA ARG A 93 -22.52 -0.09 -14.96
C ARG A 93 -23.34 1.10 -14.44
N SER A 94 -23.89 0.98 -13.24
CA SER A 94 -24.64 2.01 -12.55
C SER A 94 -23.75 2.73 -11.52
N LEU A 95 -24.06 3.99 -11.25
CA LEU A 95 -23.38 4.81 -10.23
C LEU A 95 -23.48 4.22 -8.79
N HIS A 96 -24.19 3.11 -8.57
CA HIS A 96 -24.49 2.53 -7.24
C HIS A 96 -23.71 1.25 -6.94
N SER A 97 -22.85 0.81 -7.86
CA SER A 97 -22.00 -0.38 -7.73
C SER A 97 -21.16 -0.39 -6.46
N CYS A 98 -20.68 0.80 -6.10
CA CYS A 98 -19.86 0.99 -4.92
C CYS A 98 -20.64 0.81 -3.62
N ASP A 99 -21.87 1.32 -3.59
CA ASP A 99 -22.77 1.18 -2.46
C ASP A 99 -23.14 -0.30 -2.27
N ALA A 100 -23.39 -1.01 -3.38
CA ALA A 100 -23.65 -2.45 -3.36
C ALA A 100 -22.44 -3.25 -2.84
N LEU A 101 -21.21 -2.92 -3.24
CA LEU A 101 -20.01 -3.56 -2.69
C LEU A 101 -19.85 -3.32 -1.19
N SER A 102 -20.14 -2.10 -0.71
CA SER A 102 -20.05 -1.79 0.72
C SER A 102 -21.16 -2.46 1.55
N SER A 103 -22.30 -2.78 0.95
CA SER A 103 -23.44 -3.42 1.63
C SER A 103 -23.28 -4.93 1.78
N LEU A 104 -22.32 -5.56 1.09
CA LEU A 104 -22.01 -7.00 1.21
C LEU A 104 -21.48 -7.40 2.59
N GLY A 105 -21.14 -6.45 3.47
CA GLY A 105 -20.64 -6.75 4.81
C GLY A 105 -19.29 -7.47 4.80
N LEU A 106 -18.48 -7.24 3.75
CA LEU A 106 -17.17 -7.86 3.61
C LEU A 106 -16.24 -7.44 4.75
N GLU A 107 -15.64 -8.41 5.43
CA GLU A 107 -14.68 -8.17 6.49
C GLU A 107 -13.28 -7.95 5.92
N SER A 108 -12.52 -7.03 6.55
CA SER A 108 -11.10 -6.83 6.25
C SER A 108 -10.27 -7.36 7.41
N ALA A 109 -10.09 -8.68 7.47
CA ALA A 109 -9.32 -9.37 8.50
C ALA A 109 -8.03 -9.95 7.93
N VAL A 110 -6.96 -9.92 8.74
CA VAL A 110 -5.68 -10.54 8.42
C VAL A 110 -5.19 -11.32 9.64
N GLU A 111 -4.93 -12.60 9.45
CA GLU A 111 -4.22 -13.44 10.41
C GLU A 111 -2.71 -13.37 10.12
N TRP A 112 -1.90 -13.27 11.18
CA TRP A 112 -0.45 -13.11 11.05
C TRP A 112 0.29 -13.78 12.21
N GLY A 113 1.58 -14.00 11.99
CA GLY A 113 2.46 -14.66 12.95
C GLY A 113 3.90 -14.70 12.44
N LEU A 114 4.80 -15.24 13.26
CA LEU A 114 6.24 -15.32 12.95
C LEU A 114 6.59 -16.45 11.98
N SER A 115 5.69 -17.41 11.80
CA SER A 115 5.83 -18.49 10.82
C SER A 115 4.50 -18.77 10.10
N PRO A 116 4.54 -19.31 8.88
CA PRO A 116 3.32 -19.66 8.13
C PRO A 116 2.42 -20.67 8.84
N ASP A 117 3.01 -21.52 9.69
CA ASP A 117 2.30 -22.57 10.44
C ASP A 117 1.82 -22.11 11.82
N ALA A 118 2.13 -20.87 12.22
CA ALA A 118 1.79 -20.31 13.53
C ALA A 118 1.22 -18.89 13.39
N LEU A 119 0.06 -18.78 12.74
CA LEU A 119 -0.75 -17.58 12.74
C LEU A 119 -1.47 -17.47 14.10
N VAL A 120 -0.91 -16.65 14.99
CA VAL A 120 -1.35 -16.55 16.39
C VAL A 120 -2.11 -15.27 16.68
N ASP A 121 -2.00 -14.29 15.79
CA ASP A 121 -2.63 -12.98 15.93
C ASP A 121 -3.55 -12.69 14.75
N SER A 122 -4.60 -11.90 15.00
CA SER A 122 -5.55 -11.46 13.98
C SER A 122 -5.80 -9.97 14.12
N SER A 123 -5.87 -9.25 13.00
CA SER A 123 -6.29 -7.86 12.96
C SER A 123 -7.48 -7.71 12.03
N THR A 124 -8.59 -7.22 12.57
CA THR A 124 -9.77 -6.82 11.79
C THR A 124 -9.82 -5.31 11.70
N SER A 125 -9.91 -4.80 10.47
CA SER A 125 -10.08 -3.37 10.22
C SER A 125 -11.44 -2.90 10.69
N SER A 126 -11.46 -1.79 11.43
CA SER A 126 -12.69 -1.03 11.70
C SER A 126 -13.09 -0.14 10.52
N THR A 127 -12.24 -0.01 9.50
CA THR A 127 -12.53 0.80 8.32
C THR A 127 -13.36 -0.03 7.35
N PRO A 128 -14.54 0.47 6.91
CA PRO A 128 -15.32 -0.20 5.89
C PRO A 128 -14.53 -0.39 4.61
N VAL A 129 -14.86 -1.45 3.88
CA VAL A 129 -14.38 -1.69 2.52
C VAL A 129 -14.72 -0.49 1.63
N ARG A 130 -13.80 -0.11 0.76
CA ARG A 130 -13.96 1.01 -0.17
C ARG A 130 -13.98 0.53 -1.61
N CYS A 131 -14.35 1.41 -2.52
CA CYS A 131 -14.22 1.22 -3.95
C CYS A 131 -14.15 2.60 -4.61
N TYR A 132 -13.77 2.66 -5.87
CA TYR A 132 -13.82 3.90 -6.64
C TYR A 132 -14.38 3.66 -8.04
N THR A 133 -14.85 4.75 -8.63
CA THR A 133 -15.30 4.80 -10.02
C THR A 133 -14.45 5.78 -10.81
N TYR A 134 -14.01 5.39 -12.01
CA TYR A 134 -13.25 6.26 -12.90
C TYR A 134 -13.58 5.94 -14.36
N ASP A 135 -14.08 6.91 -15.12
CA ASP A 135 -14.40 6.76 -16.55
C ASP A 135 -15.23 5.50 -16.88
N GLY A 136 -16.29 5.27 -16.10
CA GLY A 136 -17.17 4.10 -16.25
C GLY A 136 -16.60 2.76 -15.74
N TYR A 137 -15.34 2.73 -15.30
CA TYR A 137 -14.77 1.61 -14.56
C TYR A 137 -15.15 1.69 -13.08
N VAL A 138 -15.48 0.54 -12.50
CA VAL A 138 -15.68 0.37 -11.05
C VAL A 138 -14.63 -0.61 -10.54
N SER A 139 -13.91 -0.23 -9.49
CA SER A 139 -12.93 -1.11 -8.86
C SER A 139 -13.60 -2.30 -8.16
N GLY A 140 -12.83 -3.34 -7.86
CA GLY A 140 -13.20 -4.30 -6.83
C GLY A 140 -13.31 -3.63 -5.44
N ALA A 141 -13.69 -4.44 -4.45
CA ALA A 141 -13.68 -4.07 -3.05
C ALA A 141 -12.23 -3.90 -2.56
N LEU A 142 -11.90 -2.71 -2.08
CA LEU A 142 -10.60 -2.32 -1.55
C LEU A 142 -10.59 -2.54 -0.04
N HIS A 143 -9.71 -3.41 0.40
CA HIS A 143 -9.52 -3.75 1.80
C HIS A 143 -8.22 -3.13 2.34
N LYS A 144 -8.23 -2.80 3.63
CA LYS A 144 -7.07 -2.31 4.37
C LYS A 144 -7.13 -2.89 5.78
N ALA A 145 -6.05 -3.48 6.26
CA ALA A 145 -5.88 -3.85 7.67
C ALA A 145 -4.50 -3.41 8.16
N SER A 146 -4.44 -2.87 9.39
CA SER A 146 -3.17 -2.54 10.05
C SER A 146 -2.72 -3.72 10.91
N LEU A 147 -1.49 -4.16 10.73
CA LEU A 147 -0.82 -5.17 11.53
C LEU A 147 0.11 -4.47 12.52
N GLY A 148 0.09 -4.94 13.76
CA GLY A 148 0.95 -4.45 14.83
C GLY A 148 0.49 -3.16 15.52
N GLY A 149 1.44 -2.38 16.03
CA GLY A 149 1.22 -1.12 16.75
C GLY A 149 1.66 -1.15 18.22
N PRO A 150 1.35 -0.10 19.02
CA PRO A 150 1.89 0.06 20.37
C PRO A 150 1.53 -1.08 21.35
N ARG A 151 0.45 -1.81 21.05
CA ARG A 151 -0.02 -2.94 21.87
C ARG A 151 0.53 -4.30 21.42
N ALA A 152 1.07 -4.39 20.20
CA ALA A 152 1.63 -5.59 19.61
C ALA A 152 2.66 -5.18 18.53
N PRO A 153 3.85 -4.69 18.89
CA PRO A 153 4.82 -4.25 17.91
C PRO A 153 5.27 -5.42 17.02
N LEU A 154 5.35 -5.17 15.71
CA LEU A 154 5.98 -6.08 14.75
C LEU A 154 7.49 -6.12 14.90
#